data_AF-A0A094FSX0-F1
#
_entry.id   AF-A0A094FSX0-F1
#
_cell.length_a   1.000
_cell.length_b   1.000
_cell.length_c   1.000
_cell.angle_alpha   90.00
_cell.angle_beta   90.00
_cell.angle_gamma   90.00
#
_symmetry.space_group_name_H-M   'P 1'
#
loop_
_entity.id
_entity.type
_entity.pdbx_description
1 polymer ?
#
loop_
_entity_poly.entity_id
_entity_poly.type
_entity_poly.pdbx_seq_one_letter_code
_entity_poly.pdbx_strand_id
1 'polypeptide(L)'
;MNSAKDLQRNGIMFFFAMAIADKAFKGYETLGDLMRARLPRDRDSWTLEWKDDVCERPVLRMACPNGVDKTRALTFAALRDQIVSLGKRVGYRDNVKVHAIRASVANKIKEIRKRLLGHKSTEIFDRHYASKIVDVSEYLGETSSTKNIEMLRSMNHRRDRHAPRDLPRKEQDEFDQSPEVQELKKSMAEATAKMGDKPDKNSAQFKERQKLYTKKGMLLRSAKESFREEWFSASFDKEALRQLQQEEDDETEQTSTFPLIRHLMPERDRIADTLFVTKGLQSKEGQAVLQDVYSLCNDDNQVAYRPDEQPVDGVCPCSNCSTVITE
;
A
#
# COMPACT_ATOMS: atom_id res chain seq x y z
N MET A 1 20.33 -1.40 -17.42
CA MET A 1 18.84 -1.45 -17.42
C MET A 1 18.30 -0.04 -17.57
N ASN A 2 17.73 0.32 -18.73
CA ASN A 2 17.09 1.62 -18.92
C ASN A 2 15.76 1.63 -18.14
N SER A 3 15.73 2.22 -16.94
CA SER A 3 14.49 2.39 -16.16
C SER A 3 13.43 3.23 -16.90
N ALA A 4 13.84 3.94 -17.95
CA ALA A 4 12.95 4.67 -18.85
C ALA A 4 11.92 3.77 -19.57
N LYS A 5 12.12 2.44 -19.59
CA LYS A 5 11.21 1.46 -20.22
C LYS A 5 10.50 0.54 -19.22
N ASP A 6 10.53 0.86 -17.93
CA ASP A 6 9.86 0.06 -16.89
C ASP A 6 8.94 0.96 -16.07
N LEU A 7 7.62 0.86 -16.32
CA LEU A 7 6.61 1.72 -15.69
C LEU A 7 6.61 1.56 -14.17
N GLN A 8 6.79 0.34 -13.66
CA GLN A 8 6.87 0.06 -12.23
C GLN A 8 8.02 0.83 -11.55
N ARG A 9 9.13 1.03 -12.26
CA ARG A 9 10.31 1.75 -11.74
C ARG A 9 10.24 3.26 -11.94
N ASN A 10 9.21 3.77 -12.61
CA ASN A 10 9.00 5.18 -12.82
C ASN A 10 8.24 5.82 -11.65
N GLY A 11 8.92 5.97 -10.50
CA GLY A 11 8.32 6.59 -9.30
C GLY A 11 7.80 8.02 -9.54
N ILE A 12 8.41 8.73 -10.50
CA ILE A 12 8.04 10.09 -10.88
C ILE A 12 6.62 10.15 -11.46
N MET A 13 6.16 9.12 -12.17
CA MET A 13 4.80 9.04 -12.73
C MET A 13 3.72 9.23 -11.65
N PHE A 14 3.85 8.57 -10.50
CA PHE A 14 2.88 8.67 -9.41
C PHE A 14 2.83 10.09 -8.82
N PHE A 15 3.99 10.73 -8.65
CA PHE A 15 4.04 12.13 -8.18
C PHE A 15 3.42 13.10 -9.18
N PHE A 16 3.65 12.88 -10.48
CA PHE A 16 3.00 13.68 -11.53
C PHE A 16 1.49 13.53 -11.53
N ALA A 17 0.97 12.30 -11.43
CA ALA A 17 -0.47 12.03 -11.38
C ALA A 17 -1.14 12.73 -10.19
N MET A 18 -0.54 12.66 -9.00
CA MET A 18 -1.03 13.36 -7.81
C MET A 18 -0.97 14.89 -7.98
N ALA A 19 0.13 15.42 -8.51
CA ALA A 19 0.29 16.86 -8.72
C ALA A 19 -0.72 17.44 -9.72
N ILE A 20 -0.98 16.74 -10.85
CA ILE A 20 -1.95 17.21 -11.83
C ILE A 20 -3.40 17.04 -11.33
N ALA A 21 -3.69 16.02 -10.50
CA ALA A 21 -4.98 15.91 -9.81
C ALA A 21 -5.23 17.08 -8.86
N ASP A 22 -4.18 17.60 -8.22
CA ASP A 22 -4.23 18.82 -7.42
C ASP A 22 -4.24 20.13 -8.24
N LYS A 23 -4.21 20.04 -9.58
CA LYS A 23 -4.09 21.19 -10.51
C LYS A 23 -2.86 22.07 -10.21
N ALA A 24 -1.76 21.42 -9.83
CA ALA A 24 -0.60 22.09 -9.24
C ALA A 24 0.25 22.89 -10.24
N PHE A 25 0.12 22.63 -11.55
CA PHE A 25 0.95 23.25 -12.58
C PHE A 25 0.28 24.50 -13.17
N LYS A 26 1.03 25.60 -13.32
CA LYS A 26 0.54 26.83 -13.97
C LYS A 26 0.15 26.53 -15.43
N GLY A 27 -1.08 26.89 -15.80
CA GLY A 27 -1.58 26.78 -17.17
C GLY A 27 -2.00 25.36 -17.61
N TYR A 28 -2.01 24.37 -16.69
CA TYR A 28 -2.44 23.01 -16.99
C TYR A 28 -3.44 22.53 -15.92
N GLU A 29 -4.72 22.45 -16.29
CA GLU A 29 -5.81 22.11 -15.36
C GLU A 29 -6.16 20.62 -15.37
N THR A 30 -5.83 19.92 -16.46
CA THR A 30 -6.13 18.50 -16.64
C THR A 30 -4.90 17.72 -17.09
N LEU A 31 -4.90 16.40 -16.89
CA LEU A 31 -3.89 15.52 -17.47
C LEU A 31 -3.84 15.68 -19.01
N GLY A 32 -4.98 15.87 -19.66
CA GLY A 32 -5.05 16.10 -21.11
C GLY A 32 -4.31 17.36 -21.55
N ASP A 33 -4.39 18.46 -20.78
CA ASP A 33 -3.63 19.69 -21.07
C ASP A 33 -2.12 19.43 -21.01
N LEU A 34 -1.68 18.75 -19.96
CA LEU A 34 -0.27 18.45 -19.75
C LEU A 34 0.27 17.50 -20.83
N MET A 35 -0.52 16.52 -21.27
CA MET A 35 -0.15 15.59 -22.34
C MET A 35 -0.08 16.25 -23.71
N ARG A 36 -0.80 17.37 -23.92
CA ARG A 36 -0.69 18.21 -25.11
C ARG A 36 0.51 19.16 -25.08
N ALA A 37 1.13 19.35 -23.92
CA ALA A 37 2.29 20.23 -23.79
C ALA A 37 3.40 19.82 -24.76
N ARG A 38 3.99 20.82 -25.43
CA ARG A 38 5.12 20.65 -26.34
C ARG A 38 6.26 21.54 -25.88
N LEU A 39 7.47 21.05 -26.10
CA LEU A 39 8.67 21.86 -25.93
C LEU A 39 8.57 23.07 -26.87
N PRO A 40 8.74 24.31 -26.38
CA PRO A 40 8.75 25.48 -27.24
C PRO A 40 9.84 25.36 -28.31
N ARG A 41 9.60 25.96 -29.47
CA ARG A 41 10.60 26.01 -30.55
C ARG A 41 11.88 26.67 -30.02
N ASP A 42 13.01 26.15 -30.47
CA ASP A 42 14.35 26.66 -30.16
C ASP A 42 14.74 26.61 -28.66
N ARG A 43 14.12 25.70 -27.89
CA ARG A 43 14.51 25.41 -26.50
C ARG A 43 14.81 23.93 -26.33
N ASP A 44 15.84 23.61 -25.56
CA ASP A 44 16.19 22.22 -25.20
C ASP A 44 15.37 21.68 -24.03
N SER A 45 14.76 22.57 -23.23
CA SER A 45 13.92 22.19 -22.10
C SER A 45 12.82 23.22 -21.82
N TRP A 46 11.76 22.75 -21.16
CA TRP A 46 10.69 23.58 -20.64
C TRP A 46 10.37 23.13 -19.22
N THR A 47 10.57 24.02 -18.26
CA THR A 47 10.31 23.76 -16.85
C THR A 47 8.85 24.06 -16.54
N LEU A 48 8.15 23.09 -15.96
CA LEU A 48 6.81 23.32 -15.43
C LEU A 48 6.91 24.13 -14.15
N GLU A 49 6.11 25.19 -14.06
CA GLU A 49 6.01 26.02 -12.85
C GLU A 49 4.81 25.60 -11.98
N TRP A 50 5.00 25.65 -10.67
CA TRP A 50 3.97 25.41 -9.67
C TRP A 50 3.07 26.64 -9.50
N LYS A 51 1.78 26.45 -9.24
CA LYS A 51 0.92 27.56 -8.79
C LYS A 51 1.28 27.95 -7.36
N ASP A 52 1.20 29.25 -7.04
CA ASP A 52 1.64 29.75 -5.73
C ASP A 52 0.76 29.22 -4.58
N ASP A 53 -0.52 28.95 -4.85
CA ASP A 53 -1.51 28.45 -3.86
C ASP A 53 -1.35 26.96 -3.51
N VAL A 54 -0.52 26.21 -4.25
CA VAL A 54 -0.27 24.78 -3.98
C VAL A 54 1.11 24.50 -3.39
N CYS A 55 2.01 25.49 -3.33
CA CYS A 55 3.40 25.30 -2.89
C CYS A 55 3.52 24.74 -1.45
N GLU A 56 2.59 25.11 -0.56
CA GLU A 56 2.56 24.62 0.82
C GLU A 56 1.74 23.34 1.00
N ARG A 57 1.16 22.78 -0.09
CA ARG A 57 0.37 21.55 -0.04
C ARG A 57 1.30 20.34 -0.09
N PRO A 58 1.24 19.42 0.90
CA PRO A 58 2.02 18.19 0.81
C PRO A 58 1.55 17.32 -0.35
N VAL A 59 2.46 16.71 -1.12
CA VAL A 59 2.07 15.79 -2.20
C VAL A 59 1.47 14.50 -1.64
N LEU A 60 2.13 13.90 -0.64
CA LEU A 60 1.63 12.74 0.09
C LEU A 60 0.85 13.21 1.32
N ARG A 61 -0.44 12.92 1.36
CA ARG A 61 -1.37 13.40 2.40
C ARG A 61 -2.05 12.26 3.12
N MET A 62 -2.55 12.54 4.32
CA MET A 62 -3.34 11.57 5.07
C MET A 62 -4.68 11.33 4.38
N ALA A 63 -5.07 10.08 4.19
CA ALA A 63 -6.43 9.73 3.75
C ALA A 63 -7.32 9.42 4.97
N CYS A 64 -8.59 9.80 4.89
CA CYS A 64 -9.62 9.50 5.87
C CYS A 64 -10.90 9.04 5.16
N PRO A 65 -11.94 8.59 5.88
CA PRO A 65 -13.21 8.19 5.25
C PRO A 65 -13.85 9.27 4.38
N ASN A 66 -13.57 10.55 4.67
CA ASN A 66 -14.06 11.69 3.90
C ASN A 66 -13.10 12.11 2.75
N GLY A 67 -12.20 11.21 2.36
CA GLY A 67 -11.19 11.46 1.31
C GLY A 67 -9.82 11.92 1.83
N VAL A 68 -9.03 12.48 0.91
CA VAL A 68 -7.65 12.92 1.18
C VAL A 68 -7.65 14.28 1.88
N ASP A 69 -6.91 14.39 2.99
CA ASP A 69 -6.74 15.62 3.74
C ASP A 69 -6.06 16.69 2.87
N LYS A 70 -6.50 17.95 2.95
CA LYS A 70 -5.96 19.03 2.09
C LYS A 70 -4.57 19.49 2.51
N THR A 71 -4.25 19.45 3.81
CA THR A 71 -3.05 20.11 4.36
C THR A 71 -2.20 19.18 5.20
N ARG A 72 -2.75 18.07 5.69
CA ARG A 72 -2.03 17.18 6.59
C ARG A 72 -1.17 16.18 5.82
N ALA A 73 0.13 16.37 5.89
CA ALA A 73 1.11 15.47 5.30
C ALA A 73 0.98 14.03 5.83
N LEU A 74 1.27 13.05 4.97
CA LEU A 74 1.36 11.65 5.35
C LEU A 74 2.40 11.48 6.45
N THR A 75 1.97 10.97 7.60
CA THR A 75 2.88 10.73 8.72
C THR A 75 3.73 9.48 8.50
N PHE A 76 4.92 9.46 9.10
CA PHE A 76 5.77 8.25 9.08
C PHE A 76 5.08 7.04 9.69
N ALA A 77 4.28 7.23 10.75
CA ALA A 77 3.51 6.16 11.37
C ALA A 77 2.50 5.55 10.39
N ALA A 78 1.75 6.39 9.66
CA ALA A 78 0.81 5.92 8.64
C ALA A 78 1.52 5.17 7.50
N LEU A 79 2.62 5.72 6.98
CA LEU A 79 3.43 5.05 5.95
C LEU A 79 3.95 3.69 6.43
N ARG A 80 4.48 3.63 7.65
CA ARG A 80 4.96 2.38 8.25
C ARG A 80 3.84 1.36 8.35
N ASP A 81 2.67 1.74 8.85
CA ASP A 81 1.54 0.83 9.04
C ASP A 81 1.03 0.31 7.69
N GLN A 82 1.01 1.14 6.64
CA GLN A 82 0.70 0.73 5.26
C GLN A 82 1.71 -0.29 4.71
N ILE A 83 3.01 -0.05 4.89
CA ILE A 83 4.08 -0.97 4.43
C ILE A 83 4.03 -2.30 5.17
N VAL A 84 3.78 -2.26 6.49
CA VAL A 84 3.62 -3.47 7.31
C VAL A 84 2.40 -4.27 6.84
N SER A 85 1.27 -3.61 6.62
CA SER A 85 0.06 -4.25 6.09
C SER A 85 0.31 -4.89 4.72
N LEU A 86 1.01 -4.19 3.82
CA LEU A 86 1.41 -4.75 2.52
C LEU A 86 2.29 -5.99 2.67
N GLY A 87 3.29 -5.94 3.55
CA GLY A 87 4.18 -7.07 3.80
C GLY A 87 3.44 -8.32 4.32
N LYS A 88 2.50 -8.12 5.26
CA LYS A 88 1.63 -9.20 5.78
C LYS A 88 0.78 -9.81 4.66
N ARG A 89 0.18 -8.99 3.77
CA ARG A 89 -0.60 -9.47 2.61
C ARG A 89 0.21 -10.28 1.60
N VAL A 90 1.49 -9.95 1.43
CA VAL A 90 2.42 -10.67 0.54
C VAL A 90 2.91 -11.99 1.13
N GLY A 91 2.72 -12.18 2.44
CA GLY A 91 3.08 -13.41 3.15
C GLY A 91 4.37 -13.33 3.96
N TYR A 92 4.97 -12.15 4.15
CA TYR A 92 6.17 -12.03 4.98
C TYR A 92 5.86 -12.29 6.45
N ARG A 93 6.66 -13.15 7.10
CA ARG A 93 6.57 -13.35 8.56
C ARG A 93 6.93 -12.07 9.31
N ASP A 94 8.05 -11.46 8.95
CA ASP A 94 8.55 -10.26 9.59
C ASP A 94 7.98 -8.97 8.96
N ASN A 95 7.78 -7.96 9.80
CA ASN A 95 7.32 -6.65 9.37
C ASN A 95 8.34 -6.00 8.40
N VAL A 96 7.87 -5.62 7.21
CA VAL A 96 8.68 -4.84 6.25
C VAL A 96 8.93 -3.45 6.84
N LYS A 97 10.21 -3.05 6.91
CA LYS A 97 10.62 -1.75 7.47
C LYS A 97 11.12 -0.84 6.35
N VAL A 98 10.75 0.45 6.38
CA VAL A 98 11.29 1.47 5.46
C VAL A 98 12.82 1.48 5.48
N HIS A 99 13.42 1.37 6.67
CA HIS A 99 14.87 1.28 6.82
C HIS A 99 15.48 0.02 6.21
N ALA A 100 14.76 -1.11 6.18
CA ALA A 100 15.22 -2.34 5.53
C ALA A 100 15.25 -2.20 4.00
N ILE A 101 14.26 -1.52 3.41
CA ILE A 101 14.27 -1.17 1.97
C ILE A 101 15.52 -0.34 1.65
N ARG A 102 15.75 0.71 2.44
CA ARG A 102 16.94 1.56 2.31
C ARG A 102 18.25 0.80 2.50
N ALA A 103 18.30 -0.15 3.44
CA ALA A 103 19.45 -1.02 3.64
C ALA A 103 19.70 -1.95 2.46
N SER A 104 18.66 -2.52 1.86
CA SER A 104 18.79 -3.33 0.65
C SER A 104 19.41 -2.53 -0.50
N VAL A 105 18.94 -1.29 -0.71
CA VAL A 105 19.52 -0.36 -1.71
C VAL A 105 20.99 -0.07 -1.39
N ALA A 106 21.31 0.20 -0.12
CA ALA A 106 22.68 0.46 0.31
C ALA A 106 23.63 -0.71 0.04
N ASN A 107 23.16 -1.95 0.27
CA ASN A 107 23.95 -3.15 0.01
C ASN A 107 24.16 -3.41 -1.50
N LYS A 108 23.20 -3.03 -2.35
CA LYS A 108 23.30 -3.21 -3.81
C LYS A 108 24.18 -2.17 -4.51
N ILE A 109 24.25 -0.95 -3.99
CA ILE A 109 24.95 0.16 -4.65
C ILE A 109 26.25 0.42 -3.91
N LYS A 110 27.39 0.26 -4.58
CA LYS A 110 28.73 0.44 -3.99
C LYS A 110 29.30 1.83 -4.25
N GLU A 111 29.44 2.24 -5.51
CA GLU A 111 30.22 3.44 -5.88
C GLU A 111 29.56 4.77 -5.50
N ILE A 112 28.27 4.93 -5.81
CA ILE A 112 27.54 6.18 -5.54
C ILE A 112 26.80 6.18 -4.20
N ARG A 113 27.07 5.19 -3.33
CA ARG A 113 26.30 4.91 -2.11
C ARG A 113 26.18 6.12 -1.19
N LYS A 114 27.31 6.78 -0.87
CA LYS A 114 27.34 7.93 0.04
C LYS A 114 26.46 9.07 -0.47
N ARG A 115 26.60 9.40 -1.76
CA ARG A 115 25.83 10.46 -2.42
C ARG A 115 24.34 10.13 -2.47
N LEU A 116 24.00 8.92 -2.93
CA LEU A 116 22.61 8.50 -3.09
C LEU A 116 21.87 8.41 -1.75
N LEU A 117 22.55 7.94 -0.70
CA LEU A 117 21.97 7.84 0.64
C LEU A 117 22.13 9.16 1.42
N GLY A 118 22.89 10.14 0.94
CA GLY A 118 23.19 11.34 1.73
C GLY A 118 23.97 11.04 3.01
N HIS A 119 24.81 10.00 3.02
CA HIS A 119 25.66 9.68 4.17
C HIS A 119 26.94 10.51 4.13
N LYS A 120 27.29 11.13 5.27
CA LYS A 120 28.53 11.89 5.44
C LYS A 120 29.78 11.00 5.53
N SER A 121 29.62 9.76 5.99
CA SER A 121 30.72 8.79 6.18
C SER A 121 30.32 7.39 5.73
N THR A 122 31.32 6.59 5.37
CA THR A 122 31.19 5.14 5.09
C THR A 122 30.87 4.35 6.35
N GLU A 123 31.33 4.82 7.51
CA GLU A 123 31.11 4.14 8.80
C GLU A 123 29.62 3.96 9.13
N ILE A 124 28.78 4.92 8.72
CA ILE A 124 27.32 4.81 8.88
C ILE A 124 26.79 3.58 8.15
N PHE A 125 27.33 3.27 6.98
CA PHE A 125 26.96 2.06 6.25
C PHE A 125 27.42 0.81 7.01
N ASP A 126 28.69 0.75 7.39
CA ASP A 126 29.26 -0.43 8.04
C ASP A 126 28.55 -0.76 9.35
N ARG A 127 28.16 0.27 10.11
CA ARG A 127 27.50 0.10 11.41
C ARG A 127 26.01 -0.25 11.32
N HIS A 128 25.28 0.32 10.36
CA HIS A 128 23.80 0.27 10.37
C HIS A 128 23.18 -0.48 9.18
N TYR A 129 23.94 -0.71 8.11
CA TYR A 129 23.39 -1.21 6.85
C TYR A 129 24.10 -2.44 6.31
N ALA A 130 25.37 -2.66 6.65
CA ALA A 130 26.11 -3.84 6.22
C ALA A 130 25.43 -5.12 6.70
N SER A 131 25.25 -6.06 5.77
CA SER A 131 24.72 -7.39 6.11
C SER A 131 25.70 -8.15 7.00
N LYS A 132 25.18 -8.77 8.06
CA LYS A 132 25.95 -9.67 8.93
C LYS A 132 26.22 -11.04 8.29
N ILE A 133 25.38 -11.43 7.34
CA ILE A 133 25.61 -12.62 6.50
C ILE A 133 26.62 -12.21 5.44
N VAL A 134 27.80 -12.81 5.42
CA VAL A 134 28.92 -12.48 4.51
C VAL A 134 29.23 -13.65 3.59
N ASP A 135 29.76 -13.33 2.41
CA ASP A 135 30.30 -14.34 1.51
C ASP A 135 31.78 -14.53 1.84
N VAL A 136 32.19 -15.79 2.00
CA VAL A 136 33.57 -16.18 2.32
C VAL A 136 34.19 -17.06 1.24
N SER A 137 33.51 -17.28 0.11
CA SER A 137 34.03 -18.11 -1.00
C SER A 137 35.40 -17.65 -1.48
N GLU A 138 35.67 -16.34 -1.47
CA GLU A 138 36.98 -15.77 -1.82
C GLU A 138 38.10 -16.28 -0.90
N TYR A 139 37.85 -16.44 0.41
CA TYR A 139 38.82 -17.00 1.35
C TYR A 139 39.04 -18.50 1.15
N LEU A 140 38.07 -19.19 0.55
CA LEU A 140 38.11 -20.62 0.29
C LEU A 140 38.66 -20.96 -1.11
N GLY A 141 39.00 -19.95 -1.92
CA GLY A 141 39.42 -20.15 -3.32
C GLY A 141 38.28 -20.65 -4.23
N GLU A 142 37.03 -20.50 -3.79
CA GLU A 142 35.84 -20.96 -4.51
C GLU A 142 35.19 -19.83 -5.30
N THR A 143 34.46 -20.20 -6.36
CA THR A 143 33.60 -19.24 -7.05
C THR A 143 32.41 -18.88 -6.18
N SER A 144 32.27 -17.59 -5.88
CA SER A 144 31.12 -17.04 -5.15
C SER A 144 29.79 -17.43 -5.81
N SER A 145 29.01 -18.25 -5.12
CA SER A 145 27.60 -18.48 -5.43
C SER A 145 26.74 -17.61 -4.52
N THR A 146 26.52 -16.36 -4.92
CA THR A 146 25.80 -15.39 -4.07
C THR A 146 24.31 -15.70 -3.91
N LYS A 147 23.72 -16.64 -4.67
CA LYS A 147 22.28 -16.91 -4.66
C LYS A 147 21.75 -17.27 -3.27
N ASN A 148 22.42 -18.18 -2.57
CA ASN A 148 22.01 -18.62 -1.24
C ASN A 148 22.16 -17.48 -0.22
N ILE A 149 23.25 -16.72 -0.32
CA ILE A 149 23.52 -15.57 0.55
C ILE A 149 22.49 -14.45 0.31
N GLU A 150 22.16 -14.17 -0.95
CA GLU A 150 21.12 -13.20 -1.32
C GLU A 150 19.75 -13.63 -0.82
N MET A 151 19.42 -14.91 -0.92
CA MET A 151 18.18 -15.47 -0.37
C MET A 151 18.14 -15.31 1.16
N LEU A 152 19.19 -15.69 1.88
CA LEU A 152 19.28 -15.55 3.34
C LEU A 152 19.25 -14.08 3.81
N ARG A 153 19.83 -13.17 3.04
CA ARG A 153 19.76 -11.72 3.30
C ARG A 153 18.38 -11.13 2.96
N SER A 154 17.57 -11.84 2.19
CA SER A 154 16.25 -11.38 1.73
C SER A 154 15.17 -11.77 2.73
N MET A 155 14.18 -10.88 2.91
CA MET A 155 12.96 -11.22 3.64
C MET A 155 12.17 -12.36 2.96
N ASN A 156 12.44 -12.66 1.68
CA ASN A 156 11.82 -13.78 0.97
C ASN A 156 12.10 -15.14 1.63
N HIS A 157 13.18 -15.30 2.41
CA HIS A 157 13.47 -16.57 3.07
C HIS A 157 12.45 -16.95 4.16
N ARG A 158 11.68 -15.97 4.67
CA ARG A 158 10.58 -16.18 5.64
C ARG A 158 9.24 -15.73 5.09
N ARG A 159 9.09 -15.75 3.78
CA ARG A 159 7.83 -15.48 3.10
C ARG A 159 7.11 -16.80 2.87
N ASP A 160 5.84 -16.84 3.25
CA ASP A 160 4.95 -17.93 2.89
C ASP A 160 3.65 -17.36 2.29
N ARG A 161 3.30 -17.83 1.09
CA ARG A 161 2.10 -17.36 0.36
C ARG A 161 0.79 -17.75 1.06
N HIS A 162 0.81 -18.80 1.87
CA HIS A 162 -0.33 -19.32 2.62
C HIS A 162 -0.48 -18.67 4.00
N ALA A 163 0.45 -17.79 4.39
CA ALA A 163 0.42 -17.15 5.70
C ALA A 163 -0.86 -16.31 5.92
N PRO A 164 -1.56 -16.48 7.06
CA PRO A 164 -2.81 -15.79 7.41
C PRO A 164 -2.83 -14.29 7.20
N ARG A 165 -3.65 -13.82 6.27
CA ARG A 165 -3.85 -12.38 6.01
C ARG A 165 -4.76 -11.72 7.03
N ASP A 166 -5.71 -12.51 7.55
CA ASP A 166 -6.65 -12.13 8.58
C ASP A 166 -6.98 -13.35 9.47
N LEU A 167 -7.76 -13.15 10.54
CA LEU A 167 -8.37 -14.24 11.30
C LEU A 167 -9.36 -14.98 10.39
N PRO A 168 -9.30 -16.32 10.32
CA PRO A 168 -10.37 -17.09 9.70
C PRO A 168 -11.69 -16.91 10.47
N ARG A 169 -12.80 -17.29 9.84
CA ARG A 169 -14.14 -16.95 10.34
C ARG A 169 -14.39 -17.48 11.75
N LYS A 170 -13.91 -18.70 12.04
CA LYS A 170 -14.06 -19.33 13.35
C LYS A 170 -13.36 -18.53 14.45
N GLU A 171 -12.10 -18.16 14.23
CA GLU A 171 -11.28 -17.40 15.17
C GLU A 171 -11.79 -15.96 15.31
N GLN A 172 -12.35 -15.40 14.24
CA GLN A 172 -13.05 -14.11 14.26
C GLN A 172 -14.29 -14.18 15.16
N ASP A 173 -15.10 -15.24 15.03
CA ASP A 173 -16.29 -15.45 15.86
C ASP A 173 -15.92 -15.69 17.34
N GLU A 174 -14.87 -16.45 17.62
CA GLU A 174 -14.32 -16.64 18.98
C GLU A 174 -13.81 -15.32 19.59
N PHE A 175 -13.04 -14.53 18.83
CA PHE A 175 -12.61 -13.19 19.24
C PHE A 175 -13.82 -12.32 19.58
N ASP A 176 -14.83 -12.34 18.71
CA ASP A 176 -16.04 -11.55 18.85
C ASP A 176 -16.90 -11.97 20.05
N GLN A 177 -16.83 -13.24 20.49
CA GLN A 177 -17.52 -13.79 21.66
C GLN A 177 -16.76 -13.60 22.98
N SER A 178 -15.49 -13.22 22.95
CA SER A 178 -14.69 -13.03 24.17
C SER A 178 -15.33 -12.02 25.14
N PRO A 179 -15.29 -12.25 26.47
CA PRO A 179 -15.95 -11.38 27.45
C PRO A 179 -15.52 -9.90 27.34
N GLU A 180 -14.23 -9.65 27.15
CA GLU A 180 -13.70 -8.28 27.00
C GLU A 180 -14.25 -7.59 25.74
N VAL A 181 -14.32 -8.29 24.61
CA VAL A 181 -14.85 -7.72 23.36
C VAL A 181 -16.35 -7.50 23.44
N GLN A 182 -17.10 -8.38 24.11
CA GLN A 182 -18.53 -8.22 24.34
C GLN A 182 -18.82 -7.01 25.25
N GLU A 183 -18.06 -6.83 26.32
CA GLU A 183 -18.16 -5.65 27.19
C GLU A 183 -17.85 -4.35 26.42
N LEU A 184 -16.82 -4.37 25.57
CA LEU A 184 -16.51 -3.24 24.70
C LEU A 184 -17.64 -2.95 23.71
N LYS A 185 -18.20 -3.96 23.05
CA LYS A 185 -19.35 -3.80 22.14
C LYS A 185 -20.54 -3.16 22.86
N LYS A 186 -20.86 -3.64 24.07
CA LYS A 186 -21.92 -3.06 24.90
C LYS A 186 -21.63 -1.59 25.22
N SER A 187 -20.42 -1.29 25.70
CA SER A 187 -19.99 0.08 26.03
C SER A 187 -20.04 1.01 24.80
N MET A 188 -19.68 0.50 23.62
CA MET A 188 -19.74 1.24 22.36
C MET A 188 -21.19 1.54 21.94
N ALA A 189 -22.10 0.57 22.11
CA ALA A 189 -23.52 0.76 21.84
C ALA A 189 -24.13 1.79 22.80
N GLU A 190 -23.84 1.71 24.09
CA GLU A 190 -24.29 2.70 25.09
C GLU A 190 -23.73 4.10 24.81
N ALA A 191 -22.44 4.21 24.47
CA ALA A 191 -21.84 5.49 24.10
C ALA A 191 -22.50 6.07 22.84
N THR A 192 -22.85 5.22 21.88
CA THR A 192 -23.54 5.64 20.65
C THR A 192 -24.98 6.08 20.94
N ALA A 193 -25.73 5.38 21.78
CA ALA A 193 -27.09 5.76 22.16
C ALA A 193 -27.15 7.08 22.95
N LYS A 194 -26.10 7.40 23.72
CA LYS A 194 -25.95 8.68 24.42
C LYS A 194 -25.62 9.86 23.49
N MET A 195 -25.29 9.59 22.23
CA MET A 195 -25.06 10.60 21.20
C MET A 195 -26.32 10.78 20.36
N GLY A 196 -26.76 12.02 20.14
CA GLY A 196 -27.82 12.31 19.16
C GLY A 196 -27.32 12.17 17.71
N ASP A 197 -28.21 12.36 16.73
CA ASP A 197 -27.94 12.13 15.29
C ASP A 197 -26.76 12.95 14.73
N LYS A 198 -26.45 14.11 15.30
CA LYS A 198 -25.30 14.96 14.94
C LYS A 198 -24.41 15.20 16.16
N PRO A 199 -23.56 14.23 16.54
CA PRO A 199 -22.71 14.38 17.70
C PRO A 199 -21.59 15.39 17.43
N ASP A 200 -21.39 16.31 18.37
CA ASP A 200 -20.22 17.19 18.37
C ASP A 200 -18.94 16.34 18.48
N LYS A 201 -18.09 16.43 17.45
CA LYS A 201 -16.80 15.71 17.36
C LYS A 201 -15.84 16.08 18.49
N ASN A 202 -16.02 17.25 19.12
CA ASN A 202 -15.20 17.70 20.24
C ASN A 202 -15.72 17.29 21.61
N SER A 203 -16.95 16.76 21.67
CA SER A 203 -17.59 16.34 22.92
C SER A 203 -16.81 15.22 23.62
N ALA A 204 -16.92 15.19 24.96
CA ALA A 204 -16.31 14.14 25.77
C ALA A 204 -16.87 12.76 25.39
N GLN A 205 -18.16 12.68 25.06
CA GLN A 205 -18.86 11.46 24.65
C GLN A 205 -18.30 10.91 23.33
N PHE A 206 -18.06 11.77 22.33
CA PHE A 206 -17.47 11.35 21.06
C PHE A 206 -16.03 10.81 21.26
N LYS A 207 -15.22 11.53 22.04
CA LYS A 207 -13.85 11.11 22.37
C LYS A 207 -13.83 9.77 23.11
N GLU A 208 -14.76 9.56 24.03
CA GLU A 208 -14.86 8.30 24.76
C GLU A 208 -15.23 7.13 23.84
N ARG A 209 -16.21 7.31 22.95
CA ARG A 209 -16.52 6.30 21.93
C ARG A 209 -15.30 5.98 21.05
N GLN A 210 -14.55 7.00 20.64
CA GLN A 210 -13.35 6.80 19.82
C GLN A 210 -12.27 5.99 20.56
N LYS A 211 -12.10 6.19 21.87
CA LYS A 211 -11.20 5.36 22.69
C LYS A 211 -11.65 3.90 22.72
N LEU A 212 -12.96 3.64 22.86
CA LEU A 212 -13.49 2.27 22.84
C LEU A 212 -13.23 1.58 21.51
N TYR A 213 -13.49 2.25 20.37
CA TYR A 213 -13.14 1.73 19.04
C TYR A 213 -11.63 1.46 18.92
N THR A 214 -10.81 2.38 19.42
CA THR A 214 -9.35 2.22 19.41
C THR A 214 -8.92 1.01 20.24
N LYS A 215 -9.50 0.82 21.44
CA LYS A 215 -9.22 -0.34 22.30
C LYS A 215 -9.61 -1.66 21.62
N LYS A 216 -10.84 -1.76 21.07
CA LYS A 216 -11.26 -2.93 20.30
C LYS A 216 -10.33 -3.20 19.11
N GLY A 217 -9.92 -2.15 18.39
CA GLY A 217 -8.99 -2.25 17.27
C GLY A 217 -7.60 -2.74 17.68
N MET A 218 -7.09 -2.35 18.86
CA MET A 218 -5.84 -2.86 19.41
C MET A 218 -5.94 -4.35 19.77
N LEU A 219 -7.02 -4.77 20.42
CA LEU A 219 -7.26 -6.18 20.75
C LEU A 219 -7.32 -7.04 19.48
N LEU A 220 -8.08 -6.59 18.47
CA LEU A 220 -8.18 -7.29 17.20
C LEU A 220 -6.81 -7.40 16.50
N ARG A 221 -6.01 -6.32 16.53
CA ARG A 221 -4.65 -6.36 15.97
C ARG A 221 -3.78 -7.37 16.71
N SER A 222 -3.84 -7.40 18.04
CA SER A 222 -3.10 -8.36 18.85
C SER A 222 -3.52 -9.80 18.54
N ALA A 223 -4.83 -10.07 18.44
CA ALA A 223 -5.34 -11.39 18.09
C ALA A 223 -4.84 -11.85 16.71
N LYS A 224 -4.90 -10.97 15.69
CA LYS A 224 -4.34 -11.24 14.35
C LYS A 224 -2.84 -11.54 14.39
N GLU A 225 -2.09 -10.82 15.23
CA GLU A 225 -0.64 -11.01 15.36
C GLU A 225 -0.29 -12.32 16.05
N SER A 226 -0.97 -12.66 17.15
CA SER A 226 -0.81 -13.94 17.85
C SER A 226 -1.14 -15.12 16.94
N PHE A 227 -2.31 -15.09 16.28
CA PHE A 227 -2.73 -16.16 15.37
C PHE A 227 -1.72 -16.37 14.24
N ARG A 228 -1.22 -15.28 13.64
CA ARG A 228 -0.23 -15.37 12.57
C ARG A 228 1.10 -15.94 13.07
N GLU A 229 1.54 -15.59 14.28
CA GLU A 229 2.79 -16.13 14.85
C GLU A 229 2.66 -17.61 15.22
N GLU A 230 1.52 -18.02 15.79
CA GLU A 230 1.19 -19.44 16.04
C GLU A 230 1.18 -20.24 14.74
N TRP A 231 0.56 -19.70 13.68
CA TRP A 231 0.56 -20.33 12.37
C TRP A 231 1.98 -20.54 11.85
N PHE A 232 2.85 -19.52 11.89
CA PHE A 232 4.24 -19.67 11.44
C PHE A 232 5.04 -20.65 12.30
N SER A 233 4.79 -20.66 13.61
CA SER A 233 5.49 -21.56 14.54
C SER A 233 5.12 -23.02 14.29
N ALA A 234 3.85 -23.30 13.95
CA ALA A 234 3.38 -24.65 13.66
C ALA A 234 3.54 -25.06 12.18
N SER A 235 3.76 -24.11 11.26
CA SER A 235 3.77 -24.35 9.81
C SER A 235 4.80 -25.39 9.37
N PHE A 236 6.02 -25.33 9.92
CA PHE A 236 7.09 -26.27 9.59
C PHE A 236 6.73 -27.70 9.99
N ASP A 237 6.28 -27.91 11.23
CA ASP A 237 5.95 -29.24 11.74
C ASP A 237 4.79 -29.85 10.97
N LYS A 238 3.77 -29.05 10.64
CA LYS A 238 2.63 -29.48 9.81
C LYS A 238 3.07 -29.89 8.41
N GLU A 239 3.88 -29.07 7.76
CA GLU A 239 4.37 -29.36 6.42
C GLU A 239 5.30 -30.57 6.40
N ALA A 240 6.17 -30.71 7.40
CA ALA A 240 7.05 -31.87 7.53
C ALA A 240 6.24 -33.17 7.69
N LEU A 241 5.20 -33.16 8.53
CA LEU A 241 4.30 -34.31 8.69
C LEU A 241 3.58 -34.66 7.39
N ARG A 242 3.04 -33.66 6.69
CA ARG A 242 2.36 -33.84 5.38
C ARG A 242 3.28 -34.48 4.35
N GLN A 243 4.52 -34.00 4.23
CA GLN A 243 5.51 -34.56 3.31
C GLN A 243 5.91 -35.99 3.68
N LEU A 244 6.06 -36.28 4.97
CA LEU A 244 6.34 -37.65 5.45
C LEU A 244 5.17 -38.61 5.17
N GLN A 245 3.94 -38.11 5.19
CA GLN A 245 2.71 -38.87 4.92
C GLN A 245 2.37 -38.96 3.42
N GLN A 246 3.10 -38.26 2.55
CA GLN A 246 2.86 -38.18 1.10
C GLN A 246 1.44 -37.71 0.74
N GLU A 247 0.85 -36.87 1.60
CA GLU A 247 -0.44 -36.26 1.33
C GLU A 247 -0.30 -35.19 0.24
N GLU A 248 -1.28 -35.13 -0.66
CA GLU A 248 -1.35 -34.08 -1.68
C GLU A 248 -1.55 -32.70 -1.03
N ASP A 249 -1.17 -31.65 -1.77
CA ASP A 249 -1.34 -30.29 -1.30
C ASP A 249 -2.81 -29.90 -1.37
N ASP A 250 -3.43 -29.77 -0.19
CA ASP A 250 -4.77 -29.24 -0.08
C ASP A 250 -4.66 -27.72 -0.23
N GLU A 251 -4.75 -27.23 -1.48
CA GLU A 251 -4.71 -25.80 -1.84
C GLU A 251 -5.95 -25.08 -1.30
N THR A 252 -6.08 -24.99 0.03
CA THR A 252 -7.01 -24.08 0.69
C THR A 252 -6.46 -22.67 0.59
N GLU A 253 -6.57 -22.09 -0.61
CA GLU A 253 -6.24 -20.70 -0.86
C GLU A 253 -7.09 -19.81 0.06
N GLN A 254 -6.45 -19.09 0.97
CA GLN A 254 -7.13 -17.99 1.66
C GLN A 254 -7.68 -17.03 0.61
N THR A 255 -9.01 -16.89 0.59
CA THR A 255 -9.72 -16.06 -0.39
C THR A 255 -9.20 -14.63 -0.31
N SER A 256 -8.36 -14.26 -1.27
CA SER A 256 -7.90 -12.90 -1.44
C SER A 256 -9.09 -12.00 -1.74
N THR A 257 -9.19 -10.82 -1.12
CA THR A 257 -10.14 -9.79 -1.58
C THR A 257 -9.68 -9.10 -2.87
N PHE A 258 -8.45 -9.37 -3.33
CA PHE A 258 -7.86 -8.72 -4.49
C PHE A 258 -8.61 -8.95 -5.80
N PRO A 259 -9.08 -10.18 -6.16
CA PRO A 259 -9.91 -10.39 -7.35
C PRO A 259 -11.21 -9.59 -7.30
N LEU A 260 -11.87 -9.52 -6.14
CA LEU A 260 -13.07 -8.70 -5.97
C LEU A 260 -12.76 -7.21 -6.17
N ILE A 261 -11.66 -6.71 -5.60
CA ILE A 261 -11.24 -5.31 -5.79
C ILE A 261 -10.93 -5.02 -7.26
N ARG A 262 -10.27 -5.94 -7.97
CA ARG A 262 -10.01 -5.80 -9.41
C ARG A 262 -11.32 -5.69 -10.20
N HIS A 263 -12.30 -6.51 -9.87
CA HIS A 263 -13.62 -6.48 -10.51
C HIS A 263 -14.39 -5.17 -10.25
N LEU A 264 -14.31 -4.62 -9.04
CA LEU A 264 -15.02 -3.39 -8.66
C LEU A 264 -14.26 -2.09 -9.03
N MET A 265 -12.98 -2.19 -9.41
CA MET A 265 -12.12 -1.03 -9.71
C MET A 265 -11.33 -1.28 -11.00
N PRO A 266 -11.93 -1.06 -12.17
CA PRO A 266 -11.32 -1.43 -13.45
C PRO A 266 -10.01 -0.68 -13.73
N GLU A 267 -9.83 0.53 -13.21
CA GLU A 267 -8.55 1.27 -13.25
C GLU A 267 -7.45 0.47 -12.56
N ARG A 268 -7.73 -0.11 -11.39
CA ARG A 268 -6.76 -0.94 -10.65
C ARG A 268 -6.48 -2.24 -11.35
N ASP A 269 -7.48 -2.84 -11.99
CA ASP A 269 -7.33 -4.04 -12.81
C ASP A 269 -6.36 -3.79 -13.98
N ARG A 270 -6.60 -2.73 -14.76
CA ARG A 270 -5.72 -2.32 -15.86
C ARG A 270 -4.31 -1.99 -15.40
N ILE A 271 -4.16 -1.28 -14.27
CA ILE A 271 -2.85 -1.00 -13.68
C ILE A 271 -2.15 -2.30 -13.29
N ALA A 272 -2.85 -3.24 -12.66
CA ALA A 272 -2.25 -4.51 -12.21
C ALA A 272 -1.65 -5.31 -13.36
N ASP A 273 -2.24 -5.25 -14.55
CA ASP A 273 -1.73 -5.96 -15.72
C ASP A 273 -0.68 -5.16 -16.49
N THR A 274 -0.85 -3.84 -16.58
CA THR A 274 -0.04 -2.99 -17.47
C THR A 274 1.22 -2.44 -16.80
N LEU A 275 1.21 -2.22 -15.48
CA LEU A 275 2.33 -1.60 -14.74
C LEU A 275 3.63 -2.40 -14.84
N PHE A 276 3.54 -3.72 -15.00
CA PHE A 276 4.69 -4.62 -15.08
C PHE A 276 5.22 -4.82 -16.51
N VAL A 277 4.60 -4.19 -17.51
CA VAL A 277 5.05 -4.29 -18.90
C VAL A 277 6.25 -3.38 -19.12
N THR A 278 7.26 -3.88 -19.85
CA THR A 278 8.48 -3.12 -20.18
C THR A 278 8.21 -2.10 -21.29
N LYS A 279 7.45 -1.05 -20.98
CA LYS A 279 7.13 0.07 -21.86
C LYS A 279 7.51 1.41 -21.23
N GLY A 280 7.78 2.41 -22.06
CA GLY A 280 8.07 3.76 -21.59
C GLY A 280 6.81 4.56 -21.31
N LEU A 281 6.91 5.61 -20.50
CA LEU A 281 5.77 6.47 -20.14
C LEU A 281 5.05 7.08 -21.36
N GLN A 282 5.78 7.36 -22.43
CA GLN A 282 5.24 7.95 -23.68
C GLN A 282 4.58 6.92 -24.62
N SER A 283 4.62 5.64 -24.28
CA SER A 283 3.89 4.60 -25.03
C SER A 283 2.38 4.68 -24.77
N LYS A 284 1.57 4.04 -25.61
CA LYS A 284 0.10 3.96 -25.39
C LYS A 284 -0.21 3.32 -24.03
N GLU A 285 0.53 2.28 -23.68
CA GLU A 285 0.39 1.56 -22.41
C GLU A 285 0.80 2.43 -21.22
N GLY A 286 1.90 3.18 -21.34
CA GLY A 286 2.37 4.10 -20.30
C GLY A 286 1.41 5.26 -20.06
N GLN A 287 0.83 5.82 -21.12
CA GLN A 287 -0.17 6.87 -21.03
C GLN A 287 -1.49 6.34 -20.42
N ALA A 288 -1.90 5.12 -20.77
CA ALA A 288 -3.07 4.47 -20.17
C ALA A 288 -2.88 4.27 -18.65
N VAL A 289 -1.72 3.77 -18.21
CA VAL A 289 -1.42 3.62 -16.78
C VAL A 289 -1.42 4.98 -16.06
N LEU A 290 -0.82 6.01 -16.67
CA LEU A 290 -0.84 7.36 -16.09
C LEU A 290 -2.27 7.91 -15.96
N GLN A 291 -3.12 7.67 -16.97
CA GLN A 291 -4.52 8.06 -16.95
C GLN A 291 -5.29 7.33 -15.84
N ASP A 292 -5.09 6.02 -15.69
CA ASP A 292 -5.73 5.23 -14.64
C ASP A 292 -5.30 5.68 -13.23
N VAL A 293 -4.00 5.95 -13.04
CA VAL A 293 -3.49 6.48 -11.76
C VAL A 293 -4.06 7.87 -11.48
N TYR A 294 -4.17 8.73 -12.50
CA TYR A 294 -4.78 10.05 -12.37
C TYR A 294 -6.27 9.96 -12.00
N SER A 295 -7.04 9.08 -12.67
CA SER A 295 -8.45 8.86 -12.34
C SER A 295 -8.62 8.43 -10.88
N LEU A 296 -7.77 7.51 -10.40
CA LEU A 296 -7.77 7.09 -8.98
C LEU A 296 -7.40 8.21 -8.00
N CYS A 297 -6.71 9.27 -8.45
CA CYS A 297 -6.39 10.42 -7.62
C CYS A 297 -7.52 11.48 -7.61
N ASN A 298 -8.36 11.51 -8.65
CA ASN A 298 -9.42 12.50 -8.82
C ASN A 298 -10.79 11.98 -8.35
N ASP A 299 -11.02 10.68 -8.43
CA ASP A 299 -12.21 10.00 -7.91
C ASP A 299 -12.10 9.88 -6.37
N ASP A 300 -13.14 10.33 -5.66
CA ASP A 300 -13.19 10.27 -4.21
C ASP A 300 -13.44 8.85 -3.68
N ASN A 301 -13.79 7.90 -4.57
CA ASN A 301 -13.85 6.45 -4.38
C ASN A 301 -14.59 6.04 -3.09
N GLN A 302 -15.54 6.85 -2.61
CA GLN A 302 -16.27 6.57 -1.38
C GLN A 302 -17.16 5.33 -1.52
N VAL A 303 -17.67 5.10 -2.73
CA VAL A 303 -18.53 3.97 -3.08
C VAL A 303 -17.96 3.26 -4.30
N ALA A 304 -17.67 1.96 -4.16
CA ALA A 304 -17.32 1.10 -5.29
C ALA A 304 -18.60 0.54 -5.91
N TYR A 305 -18.88 0.93 -7.15
CA TYR A 305 -19.99 0.40 -7.93
C TYR A 305 -19.54 -0.83 -8.72
N ARG A 306 -20.46 -1.75 -9.01
CA ARG A 306 -20.19 -2.79 -10.00
C ARG A 306 -20.10 -2.15 -11.39
N PRO A 307 -19.43 -2.82 -12.35
CA PRO A 307 -19.51 -2.43 -13.75
C PRO A 307 -20.98 -2.24 -14.16
N ASP A 308 -21.28 -1.15 -14.87
CA ASP A 308 -22.62 -0.76 -15.33
C ASP A 308 -23.64 -0.33 -14.25
N GLU A 309 -23.25 -0.30 -12.97
CA GLU A 309 -24.10 0.17 -11.86
C GLU A 309 -23.72 1.57 -11.36
N GLN A 310 -22.78 2.25 -12.03
CA GLN A 310 -22.39 3.61 -11.69
C GLN A 310 -23.51 4.62 -11.97
N PRO A 311 -23.69 5.64 -11.09
CA PRO A 311 -24.63 6.71 -11.35
C PRO A 311 -24.29 7.46 -12.64
N VAL A 312 -25.30 7.72 -13.48
CA VAL A 312 -25.18 8.56 -14.66
C VAL A 312 -25.80 9.92 -14.32
N ASP A 313 -25.00 10.98 -14.39
CA ASP A 313 -25.39 12.34 -14.01
C ASP A 313 -26.00 12.43 -12.59
N GLY A 314 -25.48 11.63 -11.66
CA GLY A 314 -25.95 11.58 -10.27
C GLY A 314 -27.27 10.81 -10.08
N VAL A 315 -27.74 10.08 -11.09
CA VAL A 315 -28.99 9.29 -11.05
C VAL A 315 -28.68 7.81 -11.21
N CYS A 316 -29.49 6.97 -10.56
CA CYS A 316 -29.41 5.52 -10.74
C CYS A 316 -29.46 5.14 -12.24
N PRO A 317 -28.55 4.29 -12.74
CA PRO A 317 -28.51 3.89 -14.16
C PRO A 317 -29.66 2.96 -14.56
N CYS A 318 -30.45 2.45 -13.61
CA CYS A 318 -31.58 1.59 -13.90
C CYS A 318 -32.70 2.38 -14.61
N SER A 319 -33.15 1.90 -15.76
CA SER A 319 -34.08 2.57 -16.68
C SER A 319 -35.42 3.01 -16.08
N ASN A 320 -35.81 2.43 -14.93
CA ASN A 320 -37.04 2.78 -14.20
C ASN A 320 -36.80 3.42 -12.82
N CYS A 321 -35.55 3.81 -12.52
CA CYS A 321 -35.18 4.37 -11.23
C CYS A 321 -34.67 5.81 -11.41
N SER A 322 -35.52 6.80 -11.18
CA SER A 322 -35.13 8.22 -11.18
C SER A 322 -34.60 8.70 -9.84
N THR A 323 -34.05 7.78 -9.04
CA THR A 323 -33.52 8.13 -7.71
C THR A 323 -32.21 8.86 -7.89
N VAL A 324 -32.18 10.11 -7.39
CA VAL A 324 -30.95 10.89 -7.28
C VAL A 324 -30.09 10.26 -6.19
N ILE A 325 -28.87 9.89 -6.55
CA ILE A 325 -27.87 9.35 -5.63
C ILE A 325 -27.13 10.56 -5.06
N THR A 326 -27.59 11.04 -3.91
CA THR A 326 -26.89 12.08 -3.15
C THR A 326 -25.71 11.46 -2.42
N GLU A 327 -24.51 11.98 -2.66
CA GLU A 327 -23.29 11.68 -1.89
C GLU A 327 -23.41 12.04 -0.40
#